data_AF-A0A7J8ERX2-F1
#
_entry.id   AF-A0A7J8ERX2-F1
#
_cell.length_a   1.000
_cell.length_b   1.000
_cell.length_c   1.000
_cell.angle_alpha   90.00
_cell.angle_beta   90.00
_cell.angle_gamma   90.00
#
_symmetry.space_group_name_H-M   'P 1'
#
loop_
_entity.id
_entity.type
_entity.pdbx_description
1 polymer ?
#
loop_
_entity_poly.entity_id
_entity_poly.type
_entity_poly.pdbx_seq_one_letter_code
_entity_poly.pdbx_strand_id
1 'polypeptide(L)'
;MAPRAWSKLSTADALVLGAIQILMGIFHVFMWYLLLTLYIGQTPGVFGIYSPITYQAGCSLWGVVFILSGALIITVARIPYPCLITGAIILNILSILLTMIAVILTVAELFTFHSLSYRNYGQAKLGREVSRVLLLSYPLEFVVAVSYSILTCSDLGRDSEDNFTTVTDEAERGF
;
A
#
# COMPACT_ATOMS: atom_id res chain seq x y z
N MET A 1 14.95 -31.23 19.77
CA MET A 1 13.95 -30.25 20.25
C MET A 1 14.50 -28.86 19.96
N ALA A 2 14.31 -28.36 18.72
CA ALA A 2 14.80 -27.05 18.29
C ALA A 2 13.80 -25.95 18.70
N PRO A 3 14.26 -24.74 19.04
CA PRO A 3 13.41 -23.71 19.63
C PRO A 3 12.41 -23.13 18.61
N ARG A 4 11.12 -23.17 18.99
CA ARG A 4 9.92 -22.63 18.32
C ARG A 4 9.93 -21.09 18.25
N ALA A 5 10.84 -20.47 17.51
CA ALA A 5 11.01 -19.01 17.54
C ALA A 5 10.53 -18.25 16.28
N TRP A 6 10.10 -18.94 15.20
CA TRP A 6 10.08 -18.33 13.85
C TRP A 6 8.71 -18.14 13.15
N SER A 7 7.55 -18.27 13.80
CA SER A 7 6.30 -18.26 13.00
C SER A 7 5.02 -17.89 13.75
N LYS A 8 5.06 -16.84 14.57
CA LYS A 8 3.82 -16.11 14.88
C LYS A 8 4.15 -14.64 14.78
N LEU A 9 3.50 -13.94 13.85
CA LEU A 9 3.55 -12.49 13.82
C LEU A 9 3.13 -11.98 15.20
N SER A 10 4.05 -11.32 15.92
CA SER A 10 3.72 -10.78 17.23
C SER A 10 2.61 -9.76 17.05
N THR A 11 1.63 -9.74 17.97
CA THR A 11 0.55 -8.74 17.93
C THR A 11 1.11 -7.32 17.86
N ALA A 12 2.25 -7.07 18.51
CA ALA A 12 2.93 -5.78 18.45
C ALA A 12 3.43 -5.46 17.02
N ASP A 13 4.02 -6.42 16.33
CA ASP A 13 4.53 -6.25 14.96
C ASP A 13 3.38 -5.98 13.98
N ALA A 14 2.26 -6.70 14.13
CA ALA A 14 1.06 -6.46 13.33
C ALA A 14 0.49 -5.04 13.56
N LEU A 15 0.44 -4.58 14.81
CA LEU A 15 -0.02 -3.23 15.14
C LEU A 15 0.90 -2.16 14.54
N VAL A 16 2.23 -2.37 14.60
CA VAL A 16 3.22 -1.46 14.01
C VAL A 16 3.10 -1.43 12.49
N LEU A 17 3.02 -2.59 11.82
CA LEU A 17 2.86 -2.67 10.38
C LEU A 17 1.56 -1.98 9.93
N GLY A 18 0.44 -2.23 10.60
CA GLY A 18 -0.83 -1.58 10.31
C GLY A 18 -0.79 -0.06 10.53
N ALA A 19 -0.12 0.41 11.59
CA ALA A 19 0.05 1.83 11.85
C ALA A 19 0.93 2.51 10.78
N ILE A 20 2.04 1.89 10.38
CA ILE A 20 2.91 2.39 9.30
C ILE A 20 2.09 2.49 8.00
N GLN A 21 1.30 1.47 7.68
CA GLN A 21 0.48 1.47 6.46
C GLN A 21 -0.60 2.55 6.46
N ILE A 22 -1.23 2.83 7.62
CA ILE A 22 -2.15 3.97 7.78
C ILE A 22 -1.41 5.29 7.56
N LEU A 23 -0.24 5.48 8.18
CA LEU A 23 0.55 6.70 8.03
C LEU A 23 0.97 6.92 6.58
N MET A 24 1.38 5.87 5.89
CA MET A 24 1.69 5.91 4.46
C MET A 24 0.45 6.24 3.63
N GLY A 25 -0.71 5.65 3.93
CA GLY A 25 -1.96 5.96 3.25
C GLY A 25 -2.37 7.42 3.40
N ILE A 26 -2.31 7.97 4.62
CA ILE A 26 -2.57 9.39 4.90
C ILE A 26 -1.59 10.28 4.14
N PHE A 27 -0.31 9.92 4.13
CA PHE A 27 0.72 10.65 3.38
C PHE A 27 0.40 10.71 1.88
N HIS A 28 0.00 9.61 1.25
CA HIS A 28 -0.35 9.59 -0.17
C HIS A 28 -1.59 10.44 -0.48
N VAL A 29 -2.63 10.39 0.36
CA VAL A 29 -3.82 11.24 0.22
C VAL A 29 -3.45 12.72 0.37
N PHE A 30 -2.58 13.07 1.32
CA PHE A 30 -2.08 14.43 1.48
C PHE A 30 -1.26 14.90 0.27
N MET A 31 -0.36 14.05 -0.26
CA MET A 31 0.40 14.36 -1.47
C MET A 31 -0.52 14.55 -2.69
N TRP A 32 -1.60 13.76 -2.82
CA TRP A 32 -2.62 14.00 -3.84
C TRP A 32 -3.28 15.37 -3.69
N TYR A 33 -3.66 15.74 -2.47
CA TYR A 33 -4.26 17.04 -2.20
C TYR A 33 -3.32 18.21 -2.53
N LEU A 34 -2.01 18.05 -2.27
CA LEU A 34 -1.00 19.02 -2.69
C LEU A 34 -0.93 19.13 -4.22
N LEU A 35 -0.91 18.01 -4.94
CA LEU A 35 -0.94 17.99 -6.41
C LEU A 35 -2.23 18.65 -6.96
N LEU A 36 -3.38 18.39 -6.35
CA LEU A 36 -4.66 19.02 -6.69
C LEU A 36 -4.60 20.54 -6.49
N THR A 37 -4.06 21.00 -5.36
CA THR A 37 -3.93 22.43 -5.07
C THR A 37 -3.00 23.12 -6.07
N LEU A 38 -1.90 22.46 -6.47
CA LEU A 38 -1.00 22.96 -7.50
C LEU A 38 -1.63 22.98 -8.89
N TYR A 39 -2.59 22.09 -9.16
CA TYR A 39 -3.35 22.07 -10.41
C TYR A 39 -4.40 23.20 -10.46
N ILE A 40 -5.24 23.33 -9.43
CA ILE A 40 -6.29 24.37 -9.37
C ILE A 40 -5.66 25.78 -9.32
N GLY A 41 -4.49 25.92 -8.69
CA GLY A 41 -3.76 27.17 -8.60
C GLY A 41 -3.15 27.66 -9.92
N GLN A 42 -3.33 26.94 -11.04
CA GLN A 42 -2.82 27.35 -12.35
C GLN A 42 -3.75 28.39 -12.99
N THR A 43 -3.23 29.59 -13.25
CA THR A 43 -3.97 30.59 -14.03
C THR A 43 -3.91 30.28 -15.53
N PRO A 44 -5.06 30.19 -16.22
CA PRO A 44 -5.09 29.89 -17.66
C PRO A 44 -4.32 30.98 -18.43
N GLY A 45 -3.40 30.54 -19.27
CA GLY A 45 -2.55 31.39 -20.10
C GLY A 45 -2.42 30.85 -21.50
N VAL A 46 -1.98 31.70 -22.42
CA VAL A 46 -1.87 31.43 -23.87
C VAL A 46 -0.98 30.22 -24.21
N PHE A 47 -0.15 29.75 -23.28
CA PHE A 47 0.77 28.62 -23.47
C PHE A 47 0.35 27.30 -22.78
N GLY A 48 -0.94 27.14 -22.46
CA GLY A 48 -1.49 25.86 -21.99
C GLY A 48 -1.36 25.61 -20.48
N ILE A 49 -2.14 24.63 -20.02
CA ILE A 49 -2.28 24.19 -18.62
C ILE A 49 -1.41 22.94 -18.43
N TYR A 50 -0.67 22.85 -17.32
CA TYR A 50 0.08 21.63 -17.00
C TYR A 50 -0.89 20.62 -16.38
N SER A 51 -1.18 19.55 -17.13
CA SER A 51 -2.03 18.45 -16.70
C SER A 51 -1.17 17.22 -16.38
N PRO A 52 -0.71 17.04 -15.13
CA PRO A 52 0.04 15.84 -14.75
C PRO A 52 -0.86 14.60 -14.89
N ILE A 53 -0.32 13.55 -15.51
CA ILE A 53 -1.04 12.29 -15.77
C ILE A 53 -1.43 11.61 -14.46
N THR A 54 -0.56 11.68 -13.45
CA THR A 54 -0.77 11.10 -12.12
C THR A 54 -1.89 11.80 -11.33
N TYR A 55 -2.18 13.07 -11.62
CA TYR A 55 -3.38 13.77 -11.15
C TYR A 55 -4.64 13.25 -11.87
N GLN A 56 -4.62 13.17 -13.20
CA GLN A 56 -5.77 12.73 -13.99
C GLN A 56 -6.15 11.26 -13.72
N ALA A 57 -5.16 10.42 -13.44
CA ALA A 57 -5.35 9.03 -13.05
C ALA A 57 -5.75 8.85 -11.58
N GLY A 58 -5.63 9.90 -10.74
CA GLY A 58 -5.99 9.86 -9.34
C GLY A 58 -5.14 8.89 -8.51
N CYS A 59 -3.94 8.51 -8.96
CA CYS A 59 -3.16 7.43 -8.36
C CYS A 59 -2.82 7.64 -6.89
N SER A 60 -2.70 8.90 -6.44
CA SER A 60 -2.45 9.20 -5.03
C SER A 60 -3.73 9.21 -4.16
N LEU A 61 -4.94 9.27 -4.73
CA LEU A 61 -6.20 9.01 -3.99
C LEU A 61 -6.33 7.54 -3.58
N TRP A 62 -5.62 6.65 -4.25
CA TRP A 62 -5.62 5.22 -3.93
C TRP A 62 -5.00 4.94 -2.56
N GLY A 63 -4.35 5.94 -1.93
CA GLY A 63 -3.92 5.90 -0.53
C GLY A 63 -5.04 5.58 0.46
N VAL A 64 -6.31 5.81 0.12
CA VAL A 64 -7.46 5.38 0.93
C VAL A 64 -7.50 3.86 1.11
N VAL A 65 -7.09 3.10 0.08
CA VAL A 65 -7.01 1.63 0.16
C VAL A 65 -5.94 1.21 1.15
N PHE A 66 -4.81 1.92 1.20
CA PHE A 66 -3.73 1.64 2.17
C PHE A 66 -4.20 1.91 3.60
N ILE A 67 -4.95 3.00 3.83
CA ILE A 67 -5.56 3.30 5.14
C ILE A 67 -6.51 2.17 5.56
N LEU A 68 -7.38 1.72 4.67
CA LEU A 68 -8.33 0.65 4.96
C LEU A 68 -7.61 -0.68 5.22
N SER A 69 -6.58 -0.98 4.44
CA SER A 69 -5.71 -2.15 4.61
C SER A 69 -5.08 -2.15 6.00
N GLY A 70 -4.40 -1.05 6.38
CA GLY A 70 -3.77 -0.90 7.69
C GLY A 70 -4.76 -0.96 8.86
N ALA A 71 -5.96 -0.39 8.69
CA ALA A 71 -7.03 -0.49 9.69
C ALA A 71 -7.51 -1.94 9.89
N LEU A 72 -7.65 -2.72 8.81
CA LEU A 72 -7.97 -4.14 8.91
C LEU A 72 -6.86 -4.94 9.58
N ILE A 73 -5.58 -4.64 9.31
CA ILE A 73 -4.43 -5.28 10.00
C ILE A 73 -4.54 -5.08 11.52
N ILE A 74 -4.77 -3.84 11.97
CA ILE A 74 -4.94 -3.52 13.39
C ILE A 74 -6.16 -4.25 13.97
N THR A 75 -7.25 -4.33 13.21
CA THR A 75 -8.48 -5.01 13.65
C THR A 75 -8.24 -6.52 13.80
N VAL A 76 -7.56 -7.15 12.85
CA VAL A 76 -7.17 -8.57 12.89
C VAL A 76 -6.26 -8.84 14.09
N ALA A 77 -5.32 -7.94 14.40
CA ALA A 77 -4.43 -8.08 15.54
C ALA A 77 -5.17 -8.09 16.90
N ARG A 78 -6.36 -7.48 16.97
CA ARG A 78 -7.22 -7.47 18.16
C ARG A 78 -8.24 -8.61 18.14
N ILE A 79 -8.81 -8.88 16.97
CA ILE A 79 -9.94 -9.80 16.80
C ILE A 79 -9.69 -10.64 15.52
N PRO A 80 -9.04 -11.81 15.65
CA PRO A 80 -8.64 -12.63 14.52
C PRO A 80 -9.81 -13.50 14.01
N TYR A 81 -10.82 -12.89 13.41
CA TYR A 81 -11.86 -13.63 12.68
C TYR A 81 -11.37 -14.01 11.27
N PRO A 82 -11.64 -15.23 10.77
CA PRO A 82 -11.12 -15.73 9.49
C PRO A 82 -11.54 -14.86 8.29
N CYS A 83 -12.76 -14.33 8.29
CA CYS A 83 -13.22 -13.40 7.25
C CYS A 83 -12.42 -12.09 7.24
N LEU A 84 -12.09 -11.55 8.41
CA LEU A 84 -11.28 -10.34 8.57
C LEU A 84 -9.83 -10.57 8.11
N ILE A 85 -9.25 -11.73 8.44
CA ILE A 85 -7.90 -12.11 8.01
C ILE A 85 -7.83 -12.19 6.49
N THR A 86 -8.78 -12.91 5.86
CA THR A 86 -8.87 -13.00 4.40
C THR A 86 -9.08 -11.63 3.77
N GLY A 87 -9.95 -10.79 4.35
CA GLY A 87 -10.16 -9.41 3.88
C GLY A 87 -8.89 -8.56 3.95
N ALA A 88 -8.12 -8.67 5.03
CA ALA A 88 -6.84 -7.97 5.19
C ALA A 88 -5.80 -8.44 4.15
N ILE A 89 -5.73 -9.74 3.85
CA ILE A 89 -4.85 -10.27 2.80
C ILE A 89 -5.27 -9.73 1.42
N ILE A 90 -6.56 -9.75 1.10
CA ILE A 90 -7.08 -9.24 -0.17
C ILE A 90 -6.75 -7.76 -0.35
N LEU A 91 -6.99 -6.92 0.68
CA LEU A 91 -6.66 -5.49 0.60
C LEU A 91 -5.16 -5.23 0.47
N ASN A 92 -4.31 -6.05 1.10
CA ASN A 92 -2.86 -5.92 0.92
C ASN A 92 -2.40 -6.32 -0.49
N ILE A 93 -2.97 -7.38 -1.07
CA ILE A 93 -2.71 -7.75 -2.48
C ILE A 93 -3.16 -6.61 -3.42
N LEU A 94 -4.34 -6.03 -3.17
CA LEU A 94 -4.80 -4.86 -3.93
C LEU A 94 -3.84 -3.67 -3.76
N SER A 95 -3.33 -3.44 -2.55
CA SER A 95 -2.34 -2.39 -2.27
C SER A 95 -1.04 -2.60 -3.07
N ILE A 96 -0.58 -3.84 -3.18
CA ILE A 96 0.57 -4.23 -4.01
C ILE A 96 0.32 -3.92 -5.49
N LEU A 97 -0.85 -4.27 -6.03
CA LEU A 97 -1.17 -4.00 -7.43
C LEU A 97 -1.26 -2.49 -7.71
N LEU A 98 -1.92 -1.74 -6.82
CA LEU A 98 -2.09 -0.29 -6.95
C LEU A 98 -0.74 0.44 -6.88
N THR A 99 0.16 0.03 -5.98
CA THR A 99 1.52 0.61 -5.91
C THR A 99 2.33 0.34 -7.18
N MET A 100 2.28 -0.88 -7.73
CA MET A 100 2.94 -1.20 -8.99
C MET A 100 2.44 -0.33 -10.16
N ILE A 101 1.11 -0.18 -10.29
CA ILE A 101 0.50 0.68 -11.31
C ILE A 101 0.91 2.14 -11.10
N ALA A 102 0.88 2.63 -9.86
CA ALA A 102 1.23 4.01 -9.53
C ALA A 102 2.71 4.32 -9.83
N VAL A 103 3.63 3.38 -9.57
CA VAL A 103 5.05 3.51 -9.95
C VAL A 103 5.19 3.64 -11.46
N ILE A 104 4.55 2.77 -12.24
CA ILE A 104 4.63 2.81 -13.72
C ILE A 104 4.11 4.15 -14.25
N LEU A 105 2.96 4.62 -13.74
CA LEU A 105 2.38 5.90 -14.16
C LEU A 105 3.25 7.10 -13.76
N THR A 106 3.80 7.09 -12.54
CA THR A 106 4.69 8.16 -12.05
C THR A 106 5.98 8.21 -12.87
N VAL A 107 6.55 7.06 -13.20
CA VAL A 107 7.74 6.95 -14.04
C VAL A 107 7.45 7.44 -15.47
N ALA A 108 6.33 7.02 -16.06
CA ALA A 108 5.90 7.50 -17.38
C ALA A 108 5.70 9.03 -17.42
N GLU A 109 5.16 9.62 -16.35
CA GLU A 109 5.04 11.07 -16.21
C GLU A 109 6.41 11.76 -16.13
N LEU A 110 7.34 11.22 -15.36
CA LEU A 110 8.68 11.80 -15.22
C LEU A 110 9.47 11.77 -16.54
N PHE A 111 9.27 10.73 -17.35
CA PHE A 111 9.90 10.60 -18.67
C PHE A 111 9.24 11.44 -19.76
N THR A 112 7.93 11.69 -19.68
CA THR A 112 7.21 12.47 -20.70
C THR A 112 7.48 13.96 -20.52
N PHE A 113 8.55 14.45 -21.14
CA PHE A 113 8.91 15.87 -21.11
C PHE A 113 8.20 16.64 -22.23
N HIS A 114 7.11 17.34 -21.91
CA HIS A 114 6.58 18.39 -22.79
C HIS A 114 7.07 19.75 -22.29
N SER A 115 7.59 20.58 -23.18
CA SER A 115 8.10 21.92 -22.88
C SER A 115 6.96 22.81 -22.37
N LEU A 116 6.93 23.08 -21.06
CA LEU A 116 5.90 23.90 -20.44
C LEU A 116 6.22 25.40 -20.55
N SER A 117 5.16 26.21 -20.58
CA SER A 117 5.25 27.67 -20.49
C SER A 117 6.02 28.14 -19.26
N TYR A 118 6.88 29.15 -19.43
CA TYR A 118 7.63 29.81 -18.36
C TYR A 118 6.74 30.31 -17.19
N ARG A 119 5.48 30.67 -17.47
CA ARG A 119 4.56 31.24 -16.47
C ARG A 119 4.10 30.24 -15.40
N ASN A 120 4.00 28.96 -15.74
CA ASN A 120 3.60 27.87 -14.82
C ASN A 120 4.79 27.00 -14.39
N TYR A 121 6.02 27.41 -14.74
CA TYR A 121 7.24 26.62 -14.51
C TYR A 121 7.48 26.31 -13.03
N GLY A 122 7.22 27.27 -12.14
CA GLY A 122 7.39 27.08 -10.69
C GLY A 122 6.47 25.99 -10.13
N GLN A 123 5.18 26.03 -10.48
CA GLN A 123 4.19 25.02 -10.05
C GLN A 123 4.48 23.65 -10.66
N ALA A 124 4.85 23.58 -11.93
CA ALA A 124 5.22 22.33 -12.59
C ALA A 124 6.49 21.71 -12.00
N LYS A 125 7.49 22.53 -11.64
CA LYS A 125 8.69 22.07 -10.95
C LYS A 125 8.37 21.50 -9.58
N LEU A 126 7.54 22.19 -8.79
CA LEU A 126 7.14 21.71 -7.46
C LEU A 126 6.32 20.41 -7.55
N GLY A 127 5.36 20.33 -8.46
CA GLY A 127 4.59 19.10 -8.70
C GLY A 127 5.48 17.92 -9.09
N ARG A 128 6.52 18.16 -9.89
CA ARG A 128 7.51 17.14 -10.25
C ARG A 128 8.34 16.66 -9.05
N GLU A 129 8.73 17.56 -8.15
CA GLU A 129 9.42 17.15 -6.92
C GLU A 129 8.48 16.32 -6.03
N VAL A 130 7.19 16.68 -5.92
CA VAL A 130 6.20 15.86 -5.23
C VAL A 130 6.08 14.47 -5.86
N SER A 131 6.01 14.35 -7.19
CA SER A 131 6.00 13.07 -7.89
C SER A 131 7.27 12.23 -7.63
N ARG A 132 8.43 12.85 -7.48
CA ARG A 132 9.68 12.15 -7.10
C ARG A 132 9.64 11.62 -5.66
N VAL A 133 9.08 12.40 -4.74
CA VAL A 133 8.89 11.96 -3.35
C VAL A 133 7.92 10.78 -3.30
N LEU A 134 6.82 10.84 -4.06
CA LEU A 134 5.87 9.72 -4.21
C LEU A 134 6.53 8.47 -4.78
N LEU A 135 7.40 8.62 -5.78
CA LEU A 135 8.14 7.49 -6.34
C LEU A 135 9.00 6.76 -5.31
N LEU A 136 9.54 7.48 -4.32
CA LEU A 136 10.29 6.88 -3.21
C LEU A 136 9.39 6.24 -2.15
N SER A 137 8.15 6.72 -1.98
CA SER A 137 7.21 6.19 -0.99
C SER A 137 6.50 4.91 -1.45
N TYR A 138 6.30 4.70 -2.76
CA TYR A 138 5.62 3.49 -3.26
C TYR A 138 6.35 2.18 -2.94
N PRO A 139 7.69 2.06 -3.06
CA PRO A 139 8.42 0.86 -2.64
C PRO A 139 8.27 0.53 -1.15
N LEU A 140 8.18 1.56 -0.29
CA LEU A 140 7.97 1.37 1.15
C LEU A 140 6.60 0.71 1.42
N GLU A 141 5.54 1.21 0.78
CA GLU A 141 4.20 0.59 0.87
C GLU A 141 4.20 -0.85 0.33
N PHE A 142 4.86 -1.07 -0.82
CA PHE A 142 4.99 -2.40 -1.40
C PHE A 142 5.64 -3.39 -0.43
N VAL A 143 6.76 -3.01 0.21
CA VAL A 143 7.46 -3.88 1.18
C VAL A 143 6.59 -4.18 2.40
N VAL A 144 5.87 -3.19 2.94
CA VAL A 144 4.97 -3.39 4.10
C VAL A 144 3.84 -4.35 3.74
N ALA A 145 3.14 -4.11 2.63
CA ALA A 145 2.01 -4.95 2.20
C ALA A 145 2.44 -6.40 1.86
N VAL A 146 3.60 -6.57 1.22
CA VAL A 146 4.19 -7.89 0.94
C VAL A 146 4.58 -8.60 2.23
N SER A 147 5.25 -7.90 3.16
CA SER A 147 5.67 -8.48 4.44
C SER A 147 4.48 -8.99 5.24
N TYR A 148 3.43 -8.18 5.38
CA TYR A 148 2.22 -8.62 6.08
C TYR A 148 1.54 -9.81 5.39
N SER A 149 1.44 -9.79 4.06
CA SER A 149 0.80 -10.87 3.30
C SER A 149 1.55 -12.20 3.42
N ILE A 150 2.88 -12.18 3.32
CA ILE A 150 3.73 -13.38 3.44
C ILE A 150 3.63 -13.97 4.85
N LEU A 151 3.76 -13.12 5.89
CA LEU A 151 3.72 -13.57 7.28
C LEU A 151 2.36 -14.15 7.64
N THR A 152 1.28 -13.47 7.27
CA THR A 152 -0.09 -13.94 7.54
C THR A 152 -0.42 -15.20 6.76
N CYS A 153 0.01 -15.31 5.50
CA CYS A 153 -0.21 -16.51 4.69
C CYS A 153 0.57 -17.72 5.22
N SER A 154 1.80 -17.50 5.70
CA SER A 154 2.63 -18.54 6.32
C SER A 154 2.02 -19.07 7.61
N ASP A 155 1.48 -18.17 8.44
CA ASP A 155 0.79 -18.55 9.68
C ASP A 155 -0.49 -19.38 9.39
N LEU A 156 -1.29 -19.00 8.38
CA LEU A 156 -2.47 -19.77 7.96
C LEU A 156 -2.14 -21.16 7.42
N GLY A 157 -1.03 -21.27 6.66
CA GLY A 157 -0.57 -22.55 6.11
C GLY A 157 -0.18 -23.54 7.21
N ARG A 158 0.48 -23.05 8.26
CA ARG A 158 0.90 -23.87 9.41
C ARG A 158 -0.29 -24.37 10.24
N ASP A 159 -1.26 -23.50 10.53
CA ASP A 159 -2.46 -23.90 11.28
C ASP A 159 -3.26 -24.99 10.52
N SER A 160 -3.25 -24.94 9.18
CA SER A 160 -3.92 -25.96 8.35
C SER A 160 -3.20 -27.31 8.38
N GLU A 161 -1.86 -27.30 8.40
CA GLU A 161 -1.03 -28.51 8.46
C GLU A 161 -1.13 -29.18 9.85
N ASP A 162 -1.04 -28.39 10.93
CA ASP A 162 -1.20 -28.88 12.31
C ASP A 162 -2.58 -29.55 12.49
N ASN A 163 -3.66 -28.93 12.02
CA ASN A 163 -5.01 -29.48 12.12
C ASN A 163 -5.21 -30.78 11.32
N PHE A 164 -4.50 -30.93 10.19
CA PHE A 164 -4.53 -32.17 9.40
C PHE A 164 -3.80 -33.33 10.10
N THR A 165 -2.64 -33.04 10.71
CA THR A 165 -1.89 -34.05 11.46
C THR A 165 -2.65 -34.55 12.69
N THR A 166 -3.35 -33.68 13.41
CA THR A 166 -4.15 -34.08 14.57
C THR A 166 -5.33 -34.98 14.19
N VAL A 167 -6.01 -34.69 13.08
CA VAL A 167 -7.12 -35.53 12.59
C VAL A 167 -6.62 -36.91 12.18
N THR A 168 -5.43 -36.98 11.59
CA THR A 168 -4.82 -38.25 11.16
C THR A 168 -4.42 -39.09 12.37
N ASP A 169 -3.79 -38.49 13.39
CA ASP A 169 -3.40 -39.15 14.64
C ASP A 169 -4.61 -39.66 15.44
N GLU A 170 -5.72 -38.91 15.45
CA GLU A 170 -6.97 -39.35 16.11
C GLU A 170 -7.64 -40.52 15.37
N ALA A 171 -7.57 -40.54 14.04
CA ALA A 171 -8.08 -41.65 13.24
C ALA A 171 -7.27 -42.94 13.44
N GLU A 172 -5.95 -42.86 13.62
CA GLU A 172 -5.10 -44.02 13.89
C GLU A 172 -5.24 -44.58 15.32
N ARG A 173 -5.57 -43.73 16.31
CA ARG A 173 -5.77 -44.17 17.72
C ARG A 173 -7.17 -44.71 18.01
N GLY A 174 -8.11 -44.52 17.09
CA GLY A 174 -9.49 -45.02 17.18
C GLY A 174 -9.68 -46.47 16.72
N PHE A 175 -8.60 -47.14 16.31
CA PHE A 175 -8.59 -48.53 15.82
C PHE A 175 -7.70 -49.41 16.71
#